data_AF-A0A150WKL9-F1
#
_entry.id   AF-A0A150WKL9-F1
#
_cell.length_a   1.000
_cell.length_b   1.000
_cell.length_c   1.000
_cell.angle_alpha   90.00
_cell.angle_beta   90.00
_cell.angle_gamma   90.00
#
_symmetry.space_group_name_H-M   'P 1'
#
loop_
_entity.id
_entity.type
_entity.pdbx_description
1 polymer ?
#
loop_
_entity_poly.entity_id
_entity_poly.type
_entity_poly.pdbx_seq_one_letter_code
_entity_poly.pdbx_strand_id
1 'polypeptide(L)'
;MNIYKYDIVFQEVPDQISLAFYVCGCPLKCPGCHSPELWTEKTGSPLTVELLQQLLMEYKNKITCVLFLGGEWHAKDLISFLTLCQQQGLLTALYTGLDDVPSSLKDHLDFLKVGPWRAELGGLNSPTTNQKFIDLKTQQTLNHLFQR
;
A
#
# COMPACT_ATOMS: atom_id res chain seq x y z
N MET A 1 10.04 4.57 9.50
CA MET A 1 9.81 3.94 8.18
C MET A 1 10.29 4.89 7.09
N ASN A 2 11.01 4.40 6.08
CA ASN A 2 11.49 5.23 4.96
C ASN A 2 10.62 5.03 3.71
N ILE A 3 10.51 6.06 2.88
CA ILE A 3 9.85 6.04 1.57
C ILE A 3 10.82 6.47 0.47
N TYR A 4 10.72 5.84 -0.70
CA TYR A 4 11.48 6.24 -1.89
C TYR A 4 10.88 7.48 -2.54
N LYS A 5 9.56 7.48 -2.70
CA LYS A 5 8.75 8.60 -3.20
C LYS A 5 7.31 8.50 -2.68
N TYR A 6 6.54 9.55 -2.94
CA TYR A 6 5.08 9.48 -2.95
C TYR A 6 4.56 9.91 -4.33
N ASP A 7 3.31 9.56 -4.65
CA ASP A 7 2.68 9.84 -5.94
C ASP A 7 1.15 9.90 -5.80
N ILE A 8 0.45 10.50 -6.77
CA ILE A 8 -1.02 10.44 -6.86
C ILE A 8 -1.41 9.41 -7.91
N VAL A 9 -2.09 8.36 -7.47
CA VAL A 9 -2.41 7.18 -8.30
C VAL A 9 -3.91 6.90 -8.33
N PHE A 10 -4.35 6.17 -9.35
CA PHE A 10 -5.78 6.06 -9.73
C PHE A 10 -6.26 4.61 -10.01
N GLN A 11 -5.36 3.63 -10.09
CA GLN A 11 -5.72 2.25 -10.51
C GLN A 11 -5.45 1.22 -9.41
N GLU A 12 -4.62 1.55 -8.43
CA GLU A 12 -4.16 0.71 -7.34
C GLU A 12 -5.21 0.51 -6.26
N VAL A 13 -6.14 1.47 -6.09
CA VAL A 13 -7.35 1.31 -5.29
C VAL A 13 -8.50 1.74 -6.20
N PRO A 14 -9.25 0.79 -6.80
CA PRO A 14 -10.34 1.10 -7.71
C PRO A 14 -11.34 2.09 -7.12
N ASP A 15 -11.82 3.00 -7.98
CA ASP A 15 -12.71 4.12 -7.64
C ASP A 15 -12.15 5.14 -6.64
N GLN A 16 -10.86 5.08 -6.27
CA GLN A 16 -10.23 6.02 -5.33
C GLN A 16 -9.08 6.81 -5.94
N ILE A 17 -9.00 8.11 -5.60
CA ILE A 17 -7.81 8.92 -5.86
C ILE A 17 -6.89 8.76 -4.65
N SER A 18 -5.75 8.09 -4.86
CA SER A 18 -4.91 7.61 -3.77
C SER A 18 -3.59 8.37 -3.68
N LEU A 19 -3.26 8.91 -2.50
CA LEU A 19 -1.89 9.30 -2.18
C LEU A 19 -1.09 8.04 -1.84
N ALA A 20 -0.21 7.61 -2.75
CA ALA A 20 0.56 6.39 -2.62
C ALA A 20 1.98 6.68 -2.10
N PHE A 21 2.39 5.97 -1.05
CA PHE A 21 3.74 6.01 -0.49
C PHE A 21 4.51 4.74 -0.85
N TYR A 22 5.64 4.87 -1.55
CA TYR A 22 6.48 3.76 -1.95
C TYR A 22 7.47 3.45 -0.82
N VAL A 23 7.13 2.49 0.04
CA VAL A 23 7.88 2.20 1.28
C VAL A 23 9.15 1.40 0.95
N CYS A 24 10.26 1.79 1.56
CA CYS A 24 11.54 1.12 1.44
C CYS A 24 11.73 0.06 2.53
N GLY A 25 12.54 -0.97 2.24
CA GLY A 25 12.95 -1.98 3.21
C GLY A 25 12.51 -3.39 2.83
N CYS A 26 12.78 -3.82 1.60
CA CYS A 26 12.48 -5.13 0.99
C CYS A 26 13.32 -6.38 1.36
N PRO A 27 13.08 -7.19 2.42
CA PRO A 27 13.69 -8.52 2.56
C PRO A 27 13.17 -9.59 1.60
N LEU A 28 11.91 -9.56 1.10
CA LEU A 28 11.38 -10.63 0.22
C LEU A 28 12.13 -10.77 -1.11
N LYS A 29 12.61 -9.65 -1.69
CA LYS A 29 13.47 -9.57 -2.89
C LYS A 29 13.05 -10.50 -4.04
N CYS A 30 11.74 -10.55 -4.33
CA CYS A 30 11.17 -11.48 -5.31
C CYS A 30 11.89 -11.40 -6.67
N PRO A 31 12.24 -12.53 -7.31
CA PRO A 31 12.82 -12.53 -8.64
C PRO A 31 11.96 -11.76 -9.65
N GLY A 32 12.59 -10.85 -10.40
CA GLY A 32 11.89 -9.98 -11.36
C GLY A 32 10.92 -8.97 -10.74
N CYS A 33 11.10 -8.59 -9.45
CA CYS A 33 10.31 -7.56 -8.78
C CYS A 33 10.25 -6.25 -9.60
N HIS A 34 9.08 -5.61 -9.64
CA HIS A 34 8.86 -4.34 -10.32
C HIS A 34 9.56 -3.13 -9.68
N SER A 35 9.90 -3.20 -8.39
CA SER A 35 10.46 -2.09 -7.62
C SER A 35 11.68 -2.51 -6.78
N PRO A 36 12.78 -2.98 -7.41
CA PRO A 36 14.00 -3.40 -6.71
C PRO A 36 14.66 -2.25 -5.92
N GLU A 37 14.39 -0.99 -6.28
CA GLU A 37 14.80 0.20 -5.53
C GLU A 37 14.25 0.23 -4.09
N LEU A 38 13.16 -0.47 -3.81
CA LEU A 38 12.58 -0.59 -2.46
C LEU A 38 13.27 -1.67 -1.61
N TRP A 39 14.23 -2.43 -2.16
CA TRP A 39 14.90 -3.55 -1.45
C TRP A 39 15.75 -3.15 -0.24
N THR A 40 16.04 -1.87 -0.05
CA THR A 40 16.83 -1.38 1.07
C THR A 40 16.21 -0.10 1.63
N GLU A 41 16.28 0.10 2.94
CA GLU A 41 15.86 1.37 3.56
C GLU A 41 16.78 2.54 3.18
N LYS A 42 17.99 2.26 2.66
CA LYS A 42 19.02 3.25 2.33
C LYS A 42 18.71 4.11 1.09
N THR A 43 17.77 3.70 0.25
CA THR A 43 17.35 4.44 -0.96
C THR A 43 16.26 5.47 -0.66
N GLY A 44 15.61 5.38 0.50
CA GLY A 44 14.50 6.24 0.88
C GLY A 44 14.85 7.32 1.90
N SER A 45 13.95 8.31 2.01
CA SER A 45 13.95 9.32 3.06
C SER A 45 12.91 8.97 4.15
N PRO A 46 13.07 9.42 5.41
CA PRO A 46 12.06 9.16 6.44
C PRO A 46 10.70 9.75 6.09
N LEU A 47 9.64 8.94 6.18
CA LEU A 47 8.28 9.47 6.29
C LEU A 47 8.06 9.86 7.76
N THR A 48 8.00 11.15 8.05
CA THR A 48 7.71 11.66 9.40
C THR A 48 6.23 12.01 9.53
N VAL A 49 5.77 12.20 10.78
CA VAL A 49 4.39 12.63 11.06
C VAL A 49 4.10 14.00 10.45
N GLU A 50 5.07 14.91 10.51
CA GLU A 50 4.99 16.27 9.98
C GLU A 50 4.88 16.26 8.46
N LEU A 51 5.71 15.45 7.77
CA LEU A 51 5.64 15.29 6.32
C LEU A 51 4.29 14.68 5.89
N LEU A 52 3.82 13.65 6.59
CA LEU A 52 2.49 13.07 6.31
C LEU A 52 1.40 14.14 6.48
N GLN A 53 1.36 14.85 7.61
CA GLN A 53 0.38 15.89 7.88
C GLN A 53 0.41 17.02 6.85
N GLN A 54 1.60 17.45 6.40
CA GLN A 54 1.75 18.44 5.34
C GLN A 54 1.10 17.95 4.04
N LEU A 55 1.40 16.72 3.61
CA LEU A 55 0.85 16.14 2.38
C LEU A 55 -0.67 15.92 2.48
N LEU A 56 -1.18 15.44 3.61
CA LEU A 56 -2.63 15.31 3.84
C LEU A 56 -3.35 16.66 3.79
N MET A 57 -2.71 17.74 4.24
CA MET A 57 -3.24 19.10 4.14
C MET A 57 -3.18 19.65 2.70
N GLU A 58 -2.08 19.41 1.99
CA GLU A 58 -1.88 19.84 0.59
C GLU A 58 -2.85 19.14 -0.38
N TYR A 59 -3.13 17.87 -0.17
CA TYR A 59 -4.05 17.05 -0.96
C TYR A 59 -5.47 16.99 -0.38
N LYS A 60 -5.79 17.79 0.64
CA LYS A 60 -7.13 17.84 1.24
C LYS A 60 -8.20 18.11 0.17
N ASN A 61 -9.27 17.31 0.20
CA ASN A 61 -10.37 17.30 -0.77
C ASN A 61 -9.97 16.93 -2.22
N LYS A 62 -8.73 16.47 -2.47
CA LYS A 62 -8.26 15.98 -3.78
C LYS A 62 -8.04 14.46 -3.80
N ILE A 63 -7.75 13.86 -2.64
CA ILE A 63 -7.61 12.41 -2.45
C ILE A 63 -8.76 11.86 -1.61
N THR A 64 -9.07 10.59 -1.81
CA THR A 64 -10.05 9.82 -1.02
C THR A 64 -9.40 8.67 -0.25
N CYS A 65 -8.20 8.24 -0.66
CA CYS A 65 -7.46 7.14 -0.03
C CYS A 65 -5.98 7.49 0.19
N VAL A 66 -5.36 6.85 1.18
CA VAL A 66 -3.91 6.79 1.38
C VAL A 66 -3.46 5.34 1.29
N LEU A 67 -2.48 5.09 0.43
CA LEU A 67 -2.00 3.76 0.08
C LEU A 67 -0.52 3.62 0.42
N PHE A 68 -0.15 2.54 1.12
CA PHE A 68 1.24 2.17 1.36
C PHE A 68 1.65 1.04 0.41
N LEU A 69 2.56 1.33 -0.52
CA LEU A 69 3.05 0.43 -1.57
C LEU A 69 4.39 -0.19 -1.21
N GLY A 70 4.41 -1.52 -1.07
CA GLY A 70 5.66 -2.29 -1.07
C GLY A 70 6.54 -2.03 0.16
N GLY A 71 7.83 -2.36 0.03
CA GLY A 71 8.69 -2.50 1.20
C GLY A 71 8.22 -3.63 2.13
N GLU A 72 8.92 -3.82 3.25
CA GLU A 72 8.30 -4.36 4.44
C GLU A 72 8.27 -3.24 5.49
N TRP A 73 7.06 -2.82 5.83
CA TRP A 73 6.72 -1.72 6.72
C TRP A 73 6.95 -2.08 8.18
N HIS A 74 7.21 -1.06 9.00
CA HIS A 74 7.31 -1.22 10.45
C HIS A 74 5.90 -1.09 11.05
N ALA A 75 5.35 -2.18 11.59
CA ALA A 75 3.95 -2.27 12.03
C ALA A 75 3.50 -1.09 12.91
N LYS A 76 4.34 -0.68 13.87
CA LYS A 76 4.06 0.43 14.79
C LYS A 76 3.98 1.79 14.09
N ASP A 77 4.94 2.06 13.20
CA ASP A 77 4.98 3.29 12.41
C ASP A 77 3.76 3.35 11.48
N LEU A 78 3.49 2.25 10.78
CA LEU A 78 2.39 2.15 9.83
C LEU A 78 1.03 2.33 10.52
N ILE A 79 0.76 1.66 11.65
CA ILE A 79 -0.47 1.88 12.44
C ILE A 79 -0.62 3.35 12.84
N SER A 80 0.48 4.02 13.21
CA SER A 80 0.46 5.45 13.57
C SER A 80 0.07 6.32 12.38
N PHE A 81 0.62 6.05 11.19
CA PHE A 81 0.27 6.78 9.97
C PHE A 81 -1.16 6.49 9.48
N LEU A 82 -1.60 5.24 9.50
CA LEU A 82 -2.97 4.84 9.15
C LEU A 82 -3.99 5.54 10.07
N THR A 83 -3.73 5.57 11.37
CA THR A 83 -4.58 6.28 12.35
C THR A 83 -4.70 7.77 12.01
N LEU A 84 -3.61 8.44 11.63
CA LEU A 84 -3.64 9.85 11.20
C LEU A 84 -4.46 10.07 9.91
N CYS A 85 -4.41 9.12 8.97
CA CYS A 85 -5.21 9.17 7.73
C CYS A 85 -6.70 8.99 8.03
N GLN A 86 -7.05 8.02 8.87
CA GLN A 86 -8.43 7.78 9.33
C GLN A 86 -9.02 9.00 10.07
N GLN A 87 -8.21 9.71 10.87
CA GLN A 87 -8.63 10.96 11.52
C GLN A 87 -8.96 12.11 10.54
N GLN A 88 -8.46 12.05 9.30
CA GLN A 88 -8.86 12.97 8.22
C GLN A 88 -10.06 12.48 7.41
N GLY A 89 -10.66 11.33 7.77
CA GLY A 89 -11.77 10.71 7.03
C GLY A 89 -11.36 10.04 5.72
N LEU A 90 -10.07 9.75 5.53
CA LEU A 90 -9.54 9.09 4.34
C LEU A 90 -9.59 7.57 4.48
N LEU A 91 -9.87 6.90 3.37
CA LEU A 91 -9.72 5.45 3.25
C LEU A 91 -8.24 5.06 3.30
N THR A 92 -7.96 3.84 3.71
CA THR A 92 -6.62 3.34 4.01
C THR A 92 -6.34 2.03 3.31
N ALA A 93 -5.21 1.93 2.63
CA ALA A 93 -4.84 0.76 1.85
C ALA A 93 -3.37 0.35 2.07
N LEU A 94 -3.12 -0.96 2.00
CA LEU A 94 -1.79 -1.54 2.11
C LEU A 94 -1.53 -2.56 1.01
N TYR A 95 -0.39 -2.47 0.35
CA TYR A 95 0.14 -3.47 -0.57
C TYR A 95 1.39 -4.12 0.04
N THR A 96 1.31 -5.41 0.36
CA THR A 96 2.44 -6.21 0.86
C THR A 96 2.70 -7.44 -0.02
N GLY A 97 3.95 -7.92 0.00
CA GLY A 97 4.32 -9.21 -0.58
C GLY A 97 4.09 -10.41 0.36
N LEU A 98 3.68 -10.17 1.61
CA LEU A 98 3.29 -11.22 2.55
C LEU A 98 1.92 -11.81 2.17
N ASP A 99 1.66 -13.06 2.57
CA ASP A 99 0.37 -13.71 2.34
C ASP A 99 -0.75 -13.20 3.27
N ASP A 100 -0.40 -12.64 4.43
CA ASP A 100 -1.31 -11.98 5.36
C ASP A 100 -0.59 -10.97 6.29
N VAL A 101 -1.36 -10.16 7.03
CA VAL A 101 -0.88 -9.21 8.04
C VAL A 101 -1.61 -9.38 9.38
N PRO A 102 -1.03 -8.94 10.52
CA PRO A 102 -1.69 -9.04 11.83
C PRO A 102 -3.04 -8.33 11.89
N SER A 103 -3.97 -8.83 12.70
CA SER A 103 -5.30 -8.22 12.88
C SER A 103 -5.21 -6.75 13.32
N SER A 104 -4.28 -6.44 14.22
CA SER A 104 -4.02 -5.06 14.69
C SER A 104 -3.59 -4.08 13.59
N LEU A 105 -3.23 -4.57 12.40
CA LEU A 105 -3.02 -3.74 11.21
C LEU A 105 -4.28 -3.68 10.33
N LYS A 106 -4.99 -4.81 10.19
CA LYS A 106 -6.28 -4.89 9.46
C LYS A 106 -7.34 -3.96 10.06
N ASP A 107 -7.35 -3.79 11.38
CA ASP A 107 -8.25 -2.87 12.10
C ASP A 107 -8.07 -1.39 11.65
N HIS A 108 -6.93 -1.08 11.01
CA HIS A 108 -6.58 0.24 10.47
C HIS A 108 -6.52 0.28 8.94
N LEU A 109 -7.16 -0.68 8.25
CA LEU A 109 -7.16 -0.78 6.78
C LEU A 109 -8.57 -1.01 6.24
N ASP A 110 -8.90 -0.27 5.18
CA ASP A 110 -10.09 -0.53 4.35
C ASP A 110 -9.79 -1.57 3.29
N PHE A 111 -8.60 -1.47 2.66
CA PHE A 111 -8.17 -2.38 1.60
C PHE A 111 -6.81 -3.00 1.89
N LEU A 112 -6.66 -4.27 1.55
CA LEU A 112 -5.41 -5.01 1.71
C LEU A 112 -5.10 -5.81 0.45
N LYS A 113 -3.90 -5.59 -0.11
CA LYS A 113 -3.31 -6.44 -1.12
C LYS A 113 -2.20 -7.30 -0.55
N VAL A 114 -2.32 -8.60 -0.75
CA VAL A 114 -1.38 -9.64 -0.31
C VAL A 114 -0.85 -10.47 -1.48
N GLY A 115 0.21 -11.22 -1.21
CA GLY A 115 0.82 -12.20 -2.10
C GLY A 115 2.11 -11.70 -2.75
N PRO A 116 3.20 -12.51 -2.73
CA PRO A 116 4.49 -12.11 -3.28
C PRO A 116 4.41 -11.93 -4.80
N TRP A 117 5.35 -11.18 -5.37
CA TRP A 117 5.48 -11.07 -6.82
C TRP A 117 6.01 -12.39 -7.41
N ARG A 118 5.35 -12.87 -8.46
CA ARG A 118 5.74 -14.06 -9.24
C ARG A 118 5.58 -13.76 -10.72
N ALA A 119 6.71 -13.64 -11.43
CA ALA A 119 6.75 -13.19 -12.82
C ALA A 119 5.93 -14.09 -13.77
N GLU A 120 5.83 -15.38 -13.46
CA GLU A 120 5.08 -16.38 -14.21
C GLU A 120 3.56 -16.34 -13.98
N LEU A 121 3.09 -15.60 -12.97
CA LEU A 121 1.66 -15.44 -12.63
C LEU A 121 1.14 -14.03 -12.90
N GLY A 122 2.02 -13.02 -12.86
CA GLY A 122 1.66 -11.62 -13.13
C GLY A 122 0.97 -10.90 -11.97
N GLY A 123 0.64 -9.62 -12.20
CA GLY A 123 -0.01 -8.75 -11.22
C GLY A 123 -1.52 -8.94 -11.15
N LEU A 124 -2.23 -8.07 -10.42
CA LEU A 124 -3.69 -8.15 -10.25
C LEU A 124 -4.48 -8.18 -11.58
N ASN A 125 -3.93 -7.56 -12.62
CA ASN A 125 -4.48 -7.56 -13.99
C ASN A 125 -4.35 -8.91 -14.72
N SER A 126 -3.61 -9.87 -14.17
CA SER A 126 -3.48 -11.22 -14.71
C SER A 126 -4.53 -12.15 -14.08
N PRO A 127 -5.32 -12.90 -14.87
CA PRO A 127 -6.30 -13.85 -14.34
C PRO A 127 -5.65 -15.04 -13.61
N THR A 128 -4.34 -15.27 -13.78
CA THR A 128 -3.58 -16.35 -13.13
C THR A 128 -2.78 -15.91 -11.90
N THR A 129 -2.94 -14.66 -11.46
CA THR A 129 -2.16 -14.10 -10.34
C THR A 129 -2.40 -14.84 -9.01
N ASN A 130 -1.33 -15.00 -8.21
CA ASN A 130 -1.44 -15.44 -6.81
C ASN A 130 -1.84 -14.30 -5.85
N GLN A 131 -1.87 -13.06 -6.32
CA GLN A 131 -2.09 -11.88 -5.49
C GLN A 131 -3.58 -11.66 -5.26
N LYS A 132 -3.96 -11.13 -4.10
CA LYS A 132 -5.36 -10.82 -3.77
C LYS A 132 -5.48 -9.39 -3.32
N PHE A 133 -6.35 -8.61 -3.94
CA PHE A 133 -6.83 -7.33 -3.42
C PHE A 133 -8.15 -7.56 -2.70
N ILE A 134 -8.24 -7.16 -1.43
CA ILE A 134 -9.31 -7.52 -0.51
C ILE A 134 -9.90 -6.25 0.09
N ASP A 135 -11.22 -6.11 0.07
CA ASP A 135 -11.95 -5.16 0.92
C ASP A 135 -12.15 -5.81 2.30
N LEU A 136 -11.59 -5.21 3.35
CA LEU A 136 -11.62 -5.76 4.70
C LEU A 136 -12.96 -5.53 5.42
N LYS A 137 -13.82 -4.63 4.93
CA LYS A 137 -15.19 -4.43 5.47
C LYS A 137 -16.13 -5.52 5.01
N THR A 138 -16.05 -5.91 3.74
CA THR A 138 -16.90 -6.96 3.15
C THR A 138 -16.25 -8.34 3.12
N GLN A 139 -14.94 -8.42 3.38
CA GLN A 139 -14.09 -9.62 3.22
C GLN A 139 -14.09 -10.20 1.79
N GLN A 140 -14.43 -9.39 0.79
CA GLN A 140 -14.48 -9.81 -0.61
C GLN A 140 -13.12 -9.62 -1.29
N THR A 141 -12.74 -10.58 -2.15
CA THR A 141 -11.60 -10.43 -3.07
C THR A 141 -12.06 -9.72 -4.34
N LEU A 142 -11.48 -8.57 -4.61
CA LEU A 142 -11.88 -7.63 -5.66
C LEU A 142 -10.94 -7.62 -6.87
N ASN A 143 -10.17 -8.71 -7.10
CA ASN A 143 -9.26 -8.85 -8.25
C ASN A 143 -9.93 -8.57 -9.61
N HIS A 144 -11.22 -8.87 -9.74
CA HIS A 144 -11.99 -8.64 -10.96
C HIS A 144 -12.04 -7.16 -11.39
N LEU A 145 -11.80 -6.21 -10.48
CA LEU A 145 -11.73 -4.77 -10.80
C LEU A 145 -10.46 -4.38 -11.57
N PHE A 146 -9.43 -5.23 -11.56
CA PHE A 146 -8.16 -5.02 -12.29
C PHE A 146 -8.10 -5.78 -13.62
N GLN A 147 -9.08 -6.65 -13.86
CA GLN A 147 -9.13 -7.59 -14.98
C GLN A 147 -10.22 -7.15 -15.97
N ARG A 148 -10.02 -7.42 -17.26
CA ARG A 148 -10.96 -7.12 -18.34
C ARG A 148 -11.42 -8.39 -19.03
#